data_AF-A0A8T4SPL0-F1
#
_entry.id   AF-A0A8T4SPL0-F1
#
_cell.length_a   1.000
_cell.length_b   1.000
_cell.length_c   1.000
_cell.angle_alpha   90.00
_cell.angle_beta   90.00
_cell.angle_gamma   90.00
#
_symmetry.space_group_name_H-M   'P 1'
#
loop_
_entity.id
_entity.type
_entity.pdbx_description
1 polymer ?
#
loop_
_entity_poly.entity_id
_entity_poly.type
_entity_poly.pdbx_seq_one_letter_code
_entity_poly.pdbx_strand_id
1 'polypeptide(L)'
;MSRTLESEGIINQNLHVVQGPQVAWYNHALKVITGLETKLKEFRVDIRGESPEMEAELGPNYLQNGPAHRFAIIVSPDQRSAPLIHEEFSFDRQILDGVFLNAFPAITIATGIDSLYGELDDSCPKYETIEDLLSIRKIRIALDSPSDFVAKTHELVRLNKLLTKLPSLLIANSNALRALAGQVPSDLGSYGTEKEYLLRFAELAAQEEQQSAGKVVPIIPKRMVDLVRSVGDIRRYNLKCLDYEHDVVSFCTRLFDGVAIFREDDMGRHTIDVHHPDELDQIREIIQRRLGGSQGERRTYVIYNGATQPRIPDSEHVRFIDLQDPAEVIKYLTKNELVVYDPNLLELRMIQAEDQLLLQQGVCVADMNKLERQRTLKKVSYNGNILLHMLAEAKRGIEGHEEKFDATLRWLSRQFKEDAWRAFAALAVPADPDPSVAKVTNWVLSIIDPTDYKRMLTANQRGLEHLFARAEPHVQAYIVKTLKGELPWAYKTS
;
A
#
# COMPACT_ATOMS: atom_id res chain seq x y z
N MET A 1 13.42 1.93 29.25
CA MET A 1 13.10 1.70 27.83
C MET A 1 12.06 2.73 27.42
N SER A 2 12.25 3.39 26.28
CA SER A 2 11.24 4.30 25.72
C SER A 2 10.00 3.49 25.30
N ARG A 3 8.81 3.96 25.70
CA ARG A 3 7.54 3.33 25.34
C ARG A 3 7.30 3.50 23.84
N THR A 4 6.97 2.43 23.11
CA THR A 4 6.58 2.46 21.69
C THR A 4 5.27 1.71 21.46
N LEU A 5 4.56 2.02 20.38
CA LEU A 5 3.32 1.29 20.01
C LEU A 5 3.58 -0.21 19.80
N GLU A 6 4.76 -0.58 19.28
CA GLU A 6 5.16 -1.98 19.15
C GLU A 6 5.33 -2.65 20.53
N SER A 7 6.04 -2.01 21.46
CA SER A 7 6.23 -2.54 22.82
C SER A 7 4.92 -2.70 23.60
N GLU A 8 3.89 -1.94 23.22
CA GLU A 8 2.54 -2.00 23.80
C GLU A 8 1.64 -3.06 23.14
N GLY A 9 2.12 -3.74 22.10
CA GLY A 9 1.39 -4.80 21.40
C GLY A 9 0.38 -4.29 20.36
N ILE A 10 0.52 -3.06 19.86
CA ILE A 10 -0.49 -2.40 19.00
C ILE A 10 -0.17 -2.61 17.51
N ILE A 11 1.09 -2.44 17.13
CA ILE A 11 1.58 -2.54 15.74
C ILE A 11 2.58 -3.69 15.60
N ASN A 12 2.89 -4.06 14.35
CA ASN A 12 3.90 -5.07 14.00
C ASN A 12 3.70 -6.41 14.71
N GLN A 13 2.44 -6.74 15.00
CA GLN A 13 2.04 -8.04 15.50
C GLN A 13 1.99 -9.02 14.33
N ASN A 14 2.30 -10.30 14.58
CA ASN A 14 2.20 -11.37 13.58
C ASN A 14 3.10 -11.22 12.34
N LEU A 15 4.29 -10.63 12.51
CA LEU A 15 5.34 -10.72 11.49
C LEU A 15 5.77 -12.18 11.26
N HIS A 16 6.18 -12.50 10.04
CA HIS A 16 6.64 -13.84 9.68
C HIS A 16 8.05 -14.10 10.21
N VAL A 17 8.22 -15.18 10.98
CA VAL A 17 9.54 -15.57 11.51
C VAL A 17 10.36 -16.25 10.43
N VAL A 18 11.51 -15.68 10.11
CA VAL A 18 12.49 -16.23 9.17
C VAL A 18 13.60 -16.91 9.95
N GLN A 19 13.80 -18.20 9.71
CA GLN A 19 14.78 -19.02 10.43
C GLN A 19 15.32 -20.17 9.59
N GLY A 20 16.42 -20.78 10.04
CA GLY A 20 17.01 -21.94 9.38
C GLY A 20 17.45 -21.63 7.94
N PRO A 21 17.10 -22.47 6.93
CA PRO A 21 17.49 -22.25 5.54
C PRO A 21 16.97 -20.92 4.94
N GLN A 22 15.82 -20.44 5.40
CA GLN A 22 15.21 -19.21 4.87
C GLN A 22 16.08 -17.97 5.09
N VAL A 23 16.93 -17.96 6.13
CA VAL A 23 17.88 -16.88 6.38
C VAL A 23 18.90 -16.77 5.25
N ALA A 24 19.40 -17.90 4.75
CA ALA A 24 20.33 -17.91 3.63
C ALA A 24 19.65 -17.44 2.34
N TRP A 25 18.43 -17.91 2.08
CA TRP A 25 17.62 -17.47 0.94
C TRP A 25 17.31 -15.97 0.98
N TYR A 26 16.94 -15.47 2.16
CA TYR A 26 16.74 -14.03 2.36
C TYR A 26 18.02 -13.25 2.07
N ASN A 27 19.15 -13.67 2.63
CA ASN A 27 20.44 -13.03 2.39
C ASN A 27 20.86 -13.05 0.91
N HIS A 28 20.56 -14.11 0.17
CA HIS A 28 20.82 -14.14 -1.27
C HIS A 28 20.02 -13.07 -2.01
N ALA A 29 18.72 -12.92 -1.72
CA ALA A 29 17.90 -11.86 -2.31
C ALA A 29 18.35 -10.46 -1.86
N LEU A 30 18.62 -10.29 -0.58
CA LEU A 30 19.11 -9.04 -0.02
C LEU A 30 20.41 -8.59 -0.70
N LYS A 31 21.33 -9.52 -0.92
CA LYS A 31 22.59 -9.26 -1.60
C LYS A 31 22.40 -8.86 -3.06
N VAL A 32 21.47 -9.50 -3.76
CA VAL A 32 21.16 -9.15 -5.16
C VAL A 32 20.63 -7.72 -5.26
N ILE A 33 19.74 -7.32 -4.34
CA ILE A 33 19.09 -6.00 -4.36
C ILE A 33 20.01 -4.89 -3.83
N THR A 34 20.65 -5.13 -2.69
CA THR A 34 21.33 -4.08 -1.90
C THR A 34 22.85 -4.25 -1.84
N GLY A 35 23.37 -5.43 -2.19
CA GLY A 35 24.77 -5.79 -1.96
C GLY A 35 25.10 -6.13 -0.49
N LEU A 36 24.12 -6.07 0.42
CA LEU A 36 24.28 -6.32 1.85
C LEU A 36 23.84 -7.72 2.26
N GLU A 37 24.27 -8.17 3.44
CA GLU A 37 23.86 -9.42 4.09
C GLU A 37 23.70 -9.16 5.60
N THR A 38 22.68 -9.75 6.23
CA THR A 38 22.52 -9.73 7.70
C THR A 38 23.28 -10.89 8.35
N LYS A 39 23.77 -10.66 9.58
CA LYS A 39 24.38 -11.69 10.44
C LYS A 39 23.38 -12.36 11.39
N LEU A 40 22.13 -11.90 11.42
CA LEU A 40 21.08 -12.46 12.27
C LEU A 40 20.77 -13.89 11.83
N LYS A 41 20.54 -14.77 12.82
CA LYS A 41 20.19 -16.18 12.60
C LYS A 41 18.68 -16.43 12.59
N GLU A 42 17.92 -15.46 13.08
CA GLU A 42 16.47 -15.46 13.17
C GLU A 42 16.02 -14.00 13.26
N PHE A 43 14.98 -13.65 12.53
CA PHE A 43 14.38 -12.32 12.52
C PHE A 43 12.93 -12.40 12.02
N ARG A 44 12.19 -11.30 12.13
CA ARG A 44 10.80 -11.25 11.69
C ARG A 44 10.65 -10.29 10.53
N VAL A 45 9.91 -10.71 9.50
CA VAL A 45 9.64 -9.90 8.32
C VAL A 45 8.15 -9.63 8.14
N ASP A 46 7.88 -8.51 7.51
CA ASP A 46 6.55 -8.09 7.11
C ASP A 46 6.12 -8.73 5.76
N ILE A 47 4.97 -8.31 5.21
CA ILE A 47 4.49 -8.81 3.90
C ILE A 47 5.46 -8.49 2.74
N ARG A 48 6.16 -7.36 2.80
CA ARG A 48 7.14 -6.93 1.79
C ARG A 48 8.47 -7.69 1.96
N GLY A 49 8.76 -8.19 3.15
CA GLY A 49 10.05 -8.78 3.50
C GLY A 49 10.91 -7.87 4.38
N GLU A 50 10.42 -6.72 4.84
CA GLU A 50 11.16 -5.81 5.71
C GLU A 50 11.12 -6.26 7.18
N SER A 51 12.24 -6.12 7.89
CA SER A 51 12.40 -6.55 9.28
C SER A 51 12.83 -5.41 10.20
N PRO A 52 12.10 -5.15 11.31
CA PRO A 52 12.53 -4.20 12.34
C PRO A 52 13.88 -4.56 12.96
N GLU A 53 14.17 -5.86 13.12
CA GLU A 53 15.45 -6.31 13.64
C GLU A 53 16.61 -5.99 12.68
N MET A 54 16.37 -6.13 11.37
CA MET A 54 17.36 -5.75 10.36
C MET A 54 17.52 -4.24 10.21
N GLU A 55 16.48 -3.45 10.42
CA GLU A 55 16.63 -1.99 10.41
C GLU A 55 17.61 -1.48 11.48
N ALA A 56 17.69 -2.17 12.61
CA ALA A 56 18.68 -1.87 13.65
C ALA A 56 20.12 -2.22 13.23
N GLU A 57 20.32 -3.18 12.30
CA GLU A 57 21.63 -3.60 11.79
C GLU A 57 22.06 -2.81 10.53
N LEU A 58 21.16 -2.63 9.57
CA LEU A 58 21.42 -2.14 8.22
C LEU A 58 20.94 -0.70 7.99
N GLY A 59 20.12 -0.16 8.91
CA GLY A 59 19.49 1.15 8.80
C GLY A 59 18.01 1.06 8.37
N PRO A 60 17.25 2.16 8.55
CA PRO A 60 15.82 2.20 8.23
C PRO A 60 15.60 2.07 6.72
N ASN A 61 14.47 1.46 6.34
CA ASN A 61 14.09 1.28 4.93
C ASN A 61 15.18 0.59 4.07
N TYR A 62 15.92 -0.40 4.61
CA TYR A 62 17.05 -1.03 3.88
C TYR A 62 16.64 -1.78 2.60
N LEU A 63 15.34 -2.08 2.44
CA LEU A 63 14.78 -2.61 1.18
C LEU A 63 14.38 -1.51 0.18
N GLN A 64 14.85 -0.29 0.39
CA GLN A 64 14.60 0.85 -0.50
C GLN A 64 15.92 1.52 -0.87
N ASN A 65 16.09 1.85 -2.14
CA ASN A 65 17.17 2.74 -2.60
C ASN A 65 16.58 4.11 -2.95
N GLY A 66 16.34 4.90 -1.90
CA GLY A 66 15.47 6.06 -2.00
C GLY A 66 14.00 5.67 -2.21
N PRO A 67 13.10 6.65 -2.28
CA PRO A 67 11.66 6.38 -2.23
C PRO A 67 11.07 5.79 -3.51
N ALA A 68 11.74 5.95 -4.66
CA ALA A 68 11.27 5.45 -5.95
C ALA A 68 11.59 3.95 -6.14
N HIS A 69 12.75 3.49 -5.65
CA HIS A 69 13.17 2.10 -5.79
C HIS A 69 12.83 1.30 -4.54
N ARG A 70 11.65 0.68 -4.54
CA ARG A 70 11.11 -0.09 -3.41
C ARG A 70 11.15 -1.57 -3.75
N PHE A 71 11.86 -2.38 -2.96
CA PHE A 71 12.00 -3.81 -3.22
C PHE A 71 11.19 -4.65 -2.25
N ALA A 72 10.80 -5.85 -2.69
CA ALA A 72 10.18 -6.88 -1.89
C ALA A 72 11.05 -8.14 -1.89
N ILE A 73 11.06 -8.86 -0.76
CA ILE A 73 11.67 -10.19 -0.60
C ILE A 73 10.62 -11.12 0.01
N ILE A 74 10.29 -12.19 -0.71
CA ILE A 74 9.31 -13.20 -0.31
C ILE A 74 10.05 -14.53 -0.10
N VAL A 75 10.06 -15.01 1.14
CA VAL A 75 10.64 -16.28 1.59
C VAL A 75 9.60 -17.32 2.02
N SER A 76 8.32 -16.95 2.12
CA SER A 76 7.22 -17.87 2.45
C SER A 76 5.86 -17.36 1.98
N PRO A 77 4.91 -18.23 1.59
CA PRO A 77 3.51 -17.84 1.38
C PRO A 77 2.84 -17.30 2.65
N ASP A 78 3.32 -17.68 3.85
CA ASP A 78 2.73 -17.27 5.12
C ASP A 78 2.95 -15.77 5.41
N GLN A 79 3.94 -15.14 4.76
CA GLN A 79 4.19 -13.68 4.84
C GLN A 79 2.98 -12.85 4.41
N ARG A 80 2.08 -13.40 3.58
CA ARG A 80 0.82 -12.73 3.21
C ARG A 80 0.04 -12.21 4.43
N SER A 81 0.08 -12.95 5.52
CA SER A 81 -0.67 -12.61 6.74
C SER A 81 0.02 -11.56 7.62
N ALA A 82 1.31 -11.32 7.42
CA ALA A 82 2.06 -10.32 8.16
C ALA A 82 1.58 -8.90 7.78
N PRO A 83 1.59 -7.92 8.69
CA PRO A 83 1.30 -6.52 8.35
C PRO A 83 2.34 -5.95 7.38
N LEU A 84 2.09 -4.75 6.83
CA LEU A 84 3.12 -3.97 6.11
C LEU A 84 3.74 -2.99 7.10
N ILE A 85 5.05 -3.02 7.22
CA ILE A 85 5.82 -2.04 7.98
C ILE A 85 6.22 -0.92 7.01
N HIS A 86 6.27 0.31 7.52
CA HIS A 86 6.83 1.44 6.78
C HIS A 86 6.24 1.64 5.37
N GLU A 87 4.92 1.80 5.33
CA GLU A 87 4.20 2.18 4.12
C GLU A 87 4.71 3.53 3.59
N GLU A 88 5.25 3.51 2.37
CA GLU A 88 5.72 4.71 1.66
C GLU A 88 4.58 5.30 0.81
N PHE A 89 3.80 4.42 0.17
CA PHE A 89 2.59 4.75 -0.57
C PHE A 89 1.39 3.95 -0.07
N SER A 90 0.22 4.58 0.01
CA SER A 90 -1.00 3.93 0.51
C SER A 90 -1.46 2.70 -0.28
N PHE A 91 -0.97 2.51 -1.51
CA PHE A 91 -1.24 1.35 -2.37
C PHE A 91 -0.27 0.17 -2.16
N ASP A 92 0.86 0.36 -1.47
CA ASP A 92 1.92 -0.66 -1.38
C ASP A 92 1.37 -1.99 -0.84
N ARG A 93 0.55 -1.92 0.22
CA ARG A 93 -0.09 -3.11 0.81
C ARG A 93 -1.00 -3.83 -0.19
N GLN A 94 -1.81 -3.08 -0.92
CA GLN A 94 -2.77 -3.62 -1.89
C GLN A 94 -2.05 -4.35 -3.03
N ILE A 95 -0.93 -3.80 -3.48
CA ILE A 95 -0.10 -4.42 -4.53
C ILE A 95 0.47 -5.74 -4.02
N LEU A 96 1.03 -5.76 -2.82
CA LEU A 96 1.60 -6.97 -2.22
C LEU A 96 0.52 -8.03 -1.98
N ASP A 97 -0.67 -7.67 -1.49
CA ASP A 97 -1.80 -8.58 -1.39
C ASP A 97 -2.20 -9.14 -2.77
N GLY A 98 -2.19 -8.30 -3.81
CA GLY A 98 -2.42 -8.69 -5.20
C GLY A 98 -1.38 -9.69 -5.72
N VAL A 99 -0.10 -9.49 -5.42
CA VAL A 99 0.98 -10.43 -5.73
C VAL A 99 0.72 -11.78 -5.09
N PHE A 100 0.47 -11.82 -3.77
CA PHE A 100 0.20 -13.08 -3.08
C PHE A 100 -1.07 -13.75 -3.58
N LEU A 101 -2.12 -12.99 -3.90
CA LEU A 101 -3.38 -13.54 -4.39
C LEU A 101 -3.22 -14.18 -5.78
N ASN A 102 -2.57 -13.49 -6.71
CA ASN A 102 -2.41 -13.96 -8.09
C ASN A 102 -1.34 -15.05 -8.22
N ALA A 103 -0.29 -14.97 -7.40
CA ALA A 103 0.89 -15.81 -7.50
C ALA A 103 0.99 -16.88 -6.40
N PHE A 104 -0.03 -17.07 -5.55
CA PHE A 104 0.07 -17.94 -4.37
C PHE A 104 0.68 -19.33 -4.65
N PRO A 105 0.23 -20.09 -5.68
CA PRO A 105 0.82 -21.38 -5.98
C PRO A 105 2.27 -21.29 -6.45
N ALA A 106 2.61 -20.23 -7.20
CA ALA A 106 3.96 -20.01 -7.71
C ALA A 106 4.92 -19.65 -6.56
N ILE A 107 4.50 -18.74 -5.68
CA ILE A 107 5.23 -18.35 -4.47
C ILE A 107 5.47 -19.60 -3.63
N THR A 108 4.43 -20.37 -3.31
CA THR A 108 4.55 -21.57 -2.46
C THR A 108 5.61 -22.56 -2.98
N ILE A 109 5.67 -22.74 -4.29
CA ILE A 109 6.66 -23.64 -4.92
C ILE A 109 8.06 -23.03 -4.87
N ALA A 110 8.20 -21.76 -5.30
CA ALA A 110 9.49 -21.10 -5.35
C ALA A 110 10.12 -20.97 -3.95
N THR A 111 9.34 -20.55 -2.96
CA THR A 111 9.77 -20.38 -1.56
C THR A 111 10.07 -21.68 -0.83
N GLY A 112 9.76 -22.84 -1.44
CA GLY A 112 10.22 -24.14 -0.95
C GLY A 112 11.67 -24.46 -1.35
N ILE A 113 12.26 -23.70 -2.26
CA ILE A 113 13.57 -23.97 -2.87
C ILE A 113 14.51 -22.77 -2.70
N ASP A 114 14.00 -21.55 -2.90
CA ASP A 114 14.76 -20.30 -2.89
C ASP A 114 13.86 -19.14 -2.44
N SER A 115 14.41 -17.95 -2.21
CA SER A 115 13.59 -16.74 -2.02
C SER A 115 13.15 -16.18 -3.38
N LEU A 116 12.13 -15.34 -3.33
CA LEU A 116 11.73 -14.47 -4.42
C LEU A 116 12.05 -13.03 -4.05
N TYR A 117 12.37 -12.22 -5.06
CA TYR A 117 12.54 -10.78 -4.91
C TYR A 117 12.02 -10.04 -6.13
N GLY A 118 11.65 -8.78 -5.96
CA GLY A 118 11.20 -7.92 -7.06
C GLY A 118 11.13 -6.47 -6.64
N GLU A 119 11.06 -5.58 -7.62
CA GLU A 119 10.89 -4.14 -7.40
C GLU A 119 9.44 -3.75 -7.64
N LEU A 120 8.89 -2.87 -6.79
CA LEU A 120 7.64 -2.16 -7.04
C LEU A 120 7.95 -0.97 -7.97
N ASP A 121 8.01 -1.26 -9.26
CA ASP A 121 8.41 -0.32 -10.31
C ASP A 121 7.23 0.55 -10.77
N ASP A 122 7.33 1.86 -10.55
CA ASP A 122 6.39 2.87 -11.06
C ASP A 122 6.91 3.64 -12.29
N SER A 123 8.02 3.18 -12.87
CA SER A 123 8.73 3.78 -13.99
C SER A 123 9.27 5.19 -13.71
N CYS A 124 9.23 5.68 -12.47
CA CYS A 124 9.84 6.92 -12.06
C CYS A 124 11.23 6.64 -11.48
N PRO A 125 12.32 7.19 -12.06
CA PRO A 125 13.67 6.92 -11.55
C PRO A 125 13.93 7.57 -10.20
N LYS A 126 13.28 8.71 -9.91
CA LYS A 126 13.46 9.47 -8.67
C LYS A 126 12.34 10.50 -8.53
N TYR A 127 11.88 10.73 -7.31
CA TYR A 127 11.02 11.86 -6.99
C TYR A 127 11.84 13.05 -6.53
N GLU A 128 11.85 14.13 -7.33
CA GLU A 128 12.44 15.42 -6.98
C GLU A 128 11.37 16.46 -6.66
N THR A 129 10.17 16.30 -7.20
CA THR A 129 9.04 17.21 -7.01
C THR A 129 7.71 16.47 -6.85
N ILE A 130 6.69 17.21 -6.40
CA ILE A 130 5.32 16.67 -6.25
C ILE A 130 4.77 16.20 -7.61
N GLU A 131 5.15 16.88 -8.69
CA GLU A 131 4.73 16.54 -10.06
C GLU A 131 5.22 15.16 -10.51
N ASP A 132 6.37 14.70 -10.02
CA ASP A 132 6.88 13.35 -10.31
C ASP A 132 5.95 12.26 -9.75
N LEU A 133 5.13 12.58 -8.75
CA LEU A 133 4.12 11.66 -8.24
C LEU A 133 2.91 11.54 -9.19
N LEU A 134 2.67 12.54 -10.04
CA LEU A 134 1.53 12.54 -10.96
C LEU A 134 1.69 11.51 -12.09
N SER A 135 2.92 11.10 -12.41
CA SER A 135 3.20 10.08 -13.41
C SER A 135 2.95 8.66 -12.91
N ILE A 136 2.86 8.43 -11.59
CA ILE A 136 2.63 7.10 -11.01
C ILE A 136 1.21 6.63 -11.35
N ARG A 137 1.04 5.90 -12.46
CA ARG A 137 -0.28 5.42 -12.93
C ARG A 137 -0.43 3.91 -12.81
N LYS A 138 0.68 3.19 -12.88
CA LYS A 138 0.73 1.74 -12.79
C LYS A 138 1.99 1.37 -12.03
N ILE A 139 1.87 0.39 -11.15
CA ILE A 139 3.01 -0.27 -10.53
C ILE A 139 3.11 -1.66 -11.11
N ARG A 140 4.32 -2.07 -11.47
CA ARG A 140 4.63 -3.44 -11.85
C ARG A 140 5.59 -4.05 -10.85
N ILE A 141 5.37 -5.31 -10.54
CA ILE A 141 6.32 -6.12 -9.78
C ILE A 141 6.49 -7.45 -10.48
N ALA A 142 7.72 -7.69 -10.94
CA ALA A 142 8.15 -8.96 -11.50
C ALA A 142 9.06 -9.65 -10.48
N LEU A 143 8.61 -10.79 -9.98
CA LEU A 143 9.36 -11.59 -9.03
C LEU A 143 10.34 -12.53 -9.75
N ASP A 144 11.59 -12.48 -9.32
CA ASP A 144 12.64 -13.44 -9.70
C ASP A 144 13.22 -14.11 -8.45
N SER A 145 14.13 -15.04 -8.65
CA SER A 145 14.80 -15.82 -7.61
C SER A 145 16.32 -15.64 -7.70
N PRO A 146 17.05 -15.51 -6.57
CA PRO A 146 18.50 -15.29 -6.61
C PRO A 146 19.30 -16.37 -7.33
N SER A 147 18.82 -17.62 -7.33
CA SER A 147 19.46 -18.74 -8.02
C SER A 147 19.07 -18.88 -9.50
N ASP A 148 18.34 -17.92 -10.08
CA ASP A 148 17.69 -17.98 -11.39
C ASP A 148 16.70 -19.16 -11.52
N PHE A 149 16.18 -19.72 -10.42
CA PHE A 149 15.22 -20.82 -10.42
C PHE A 149 13.97 -20.49 -11.27
N VAL A 150 13.40 -19.28 -11.11
CA VAL A 150 12.26 -18.79 -11.88
C VAL A 150 12.59 -18.72 -13.37
N ALA A 151 13.67 -18.02 -13.72
CA ALA A 151 14.12 -17.88 -15.11
C ALA A 151 14.41 -19.24 -15.78
N LYS A 152 15.12 -20.15 -15.09
CA LYS A 152 15.42 -21.51 -15.57
C LYS A 152 14.16 -22.35 -15.77
N THR A 153 13.18 -22.21 -14.87
CA THR A 153 11.90 -22.91 -14.98
C THR A 153 11.10 -22.40 -16.18
N HIS A 154 11.03 -21.07 -16.38
CA HIS A 154 10.37 -20.48 -17.55
C HIS A 154 11.04 -20.91 -18.87
N GLU A 155 12.38 -20.95 -18.90
CA GLU A 155 13.14 -21.45 -20.04
C GLU A 155 12.74 -22.90 -20.37
N LEU A 156 12.70 -23.78 -19.36
CA LEU A 156 12.36 -25.19 -19.55
C LEU A 156 10.91 -25.37 -20.03
N VAL A 157 9.96 -24.61 -19.47
CA VAL A 157 8.55 -24.60 -19.93
C VAL A 157 8.45 -24.15 -21.39
N ARG A 158 9.19 -23.10 -21.77
CA ARG A 158 9.22 -22.58 -23.14
C ARG A 158 9.78 -23.62 -24.11
N LEU A 159 10.92 -24.25 -23.77
CA LEU A 159 11.52 -25.30 -24.61
C LEU A 159 10.56 -26.48 -24.78
N ASN A 160 9.87 -26.90 -23.72
CA ASN A 160 8.87 -27.97 -23.82
C ASN A 160 7.70 -27.60 -24.77
N LYS A 161 7.21 -26.36 -24.72
CA LYS A 161 6.19 -25.86 -25.66
C LYS A 161 6.70 -25.82 -27.10
N LEU A 162 7.92 -25.32 -27.31
CA LEU A 162 8.53 -25.26 -28.64
C LEU A 162 8.70 -26.66 -29.23
N LEU A 163 9.16 -27.64 -28.46
CA LEU A 163 9.28 -29.03 -28.91
C LEU A 163 7.94 -29.68 -29.23
N THR A 164 6.89 -29.34 -28.48
CA THR A 164 5.54 -29.83 -28.77
C THR A 164 5.02 -29.31 -30.12
N LYS A 165 5.32 -28.04 -30.45
CA LYS A 165 4.93 -27.41 -31.72
C LYS A 165 5.83 -27.82 -32.89
N LEU A 166 7.13 -27.94 -32.62
CA LEU A 166 8.19 -28.17 -33.60
C LEU A 166 9.12 -29.31 -33.13
N PRO A 167 8.71 -30.58 -33.28
CA PRO A 167 9.53 -31.72 -32.89
C PRO A 167 10.88 -31.80 -33.63
N SER A 168 11.00 -31.16 -34.79
CA SER A 168 12.23 -31.05 -35.57
C SER A 168 13.39 -30.39 -34.81
N LEU A 169 13.08 -29.57 -33.79
CA LEU A 169 14.07 -28.95 -32.91
C LEU A 169 14.90 -29.96 -32.09
N LEU A 170 14.46 -31.22 -31.95
CA LEU A 170 15.22 -32.27 -31.28
C LEU A 170 16.54 -32.63 -31.99
N ILE A 171 16.55 -32.48 -33.32
CA ILE A 171 17.67 -32.85 -34.20
C ILE A 171 18.17 -31.66 -35.02
N ALA A 172 17.73 -30.44 -34.70
CA ALA A 172 18.07 -29.24 -35.45
C ALA A 172 19.55 -28.86 -35.24
N ASN A 173 20.26 -28.62 -36.34
CA ASN A 173 21.60 -28.06 -36.36
C ASN A 173 21.59 -26.52 -36.37
N SER A 174 22.76 -25.89 -36.32
CA SER A 174 22.89 -24.42 -36.28
C SER A 174 22.12 -23.70 -37.40
N ASN A 175 22.19 -24.21 -38.64
CA ASN A 175 21.50 -23.63 -39.80
C ASN A 175 19.98 -23.81 -39.74
N ALA A 176 19.49 -24.97 -39.31
CA ALA A 176 18.06 -25.24 -39.14
C ALA A 176 17.44 -24.32 -38.07
N LEU A 177 18.15 -24.07 -36.98
CA LEU A 177 17.73 -23.13 -35.94
C LEU A 177 17.62 -21.70 -36.45
N ARG A 178 18.59 -21.22 -37.25
CA ARG A 178 18.51 -19.89 -37.91
C ARG A 178 17.35 -19.79 -38.89
N ALA A 179 17.13 -20.84 -39.69
CA ALA A 179 16.04 -20.87 -40.66
C ALA A 179 14.68 -20.80 -39.96
N LEU A 180 14.51 -21.54 -38.86
CA LEU A 180 13.30 -21.48 -38.02
C LEU A 180 13.15 -20.11 -37.34
N ALA A 181 14.23 -19.52 -36.83
CA ALA A 181 14.19 -18.16 -36.26
C ALA A 181 13.74 -17.10 -37.28
N GLY A 182 14.09 -17.26 -38.56
CA GLY A 182 13.62 -16.39 -39.65
C GLY A 182 12.12 -16.48 -39.94
N GLN A 183 11.45 -17.54 -39.48
CA GLN A 183 10.01 -17.78 -39.67
C GLN A 183 9.16 -17.30 -38.49
N VAL A 184 9.76 -16.90 -37.38
CA VAL A 184 9.06 -16.48 -36.15
C VAL A 184 8.97 -14.95 -36.10
N PRO A 185 7.77 -14.36 -35.91
CA PRO A 185 7.60 -12.92 -35.69
C PRO A 185 8.36 -12.45 -34.43
N SER A 186 8.88 -11.22 -34.47
CA SER A 186 9.52 -10.58 -33.32
C SER A 186 8.48 -9.85 -32.46
N ASP A 187 7.78 -10.58 -31.59
CA ASP A 187 6.88 -9.97 -30.61
C ASP A 187 7.56 -9.94 -29.24
N LEU A 188 7.74 -8.72 -28.69
CA LEU A 188 8.47 -8.43 -27.46
C LEU A 188 7.72 -8.91 -26.21
N GLY A 189 8.39 -9.70 -25.38
CA GLY A 189 7.96 -10.06 -24.02
C GLY A 189 9.17 -10.10 -23.07
N SER A 190 8.92 -10.08 -21.75
CA SER A 190 9.91 -9.87 -20.68
C SER A 190 11.09 -10.85 -20.61
N TYR A 191 10.97 -12.02 -21.25
CA TYR A 191 12.01 -13.06 -21.31
C TYR A 191 12.56 -13.25 -22.73
N GLY A 192 12.56 -12.21 -23.57
CA GLY A 192 12.99 -12.28 -24.97
C GLY A 192 12.02 -13.03 -25.89
N THR A 193 12.13 -12.76 -27.20
CA THR A 193 11.28 -13.35 -28.23
C THR A 193 11.67 -14.80 -28.54
N GLU A 194 10.72 -15.64 -29.01
CA GLU A 194 11.03 -17.01 -29.47
C GLU A 194 12.13 -17.02 -30.55
N LYS A 195 12.16 -15.97 -31.40
CA LYS A 195 13.19 -15.73 -32.40
C LYS A 195 14.58 -15.51 -31.79
N GLU A 196 14.72 -14.60 -30.83
CA GLU A 196 16.00 -14.33 -30.15
C GLU A 196 16.54 -15.59 -29.45
N TYR A 197 15.64 -16.37 -28.85
CA TYR A 197 15.99 -17.66 -28.26
C TYR A 197 16.57 -18.63 -29.28
N LEU A 198 15.89 -18.83 -30.41
CA LEU A 198 16.36 -19.73 -31.47
C LEU A 198 17.69 -19.25 -32.08
N LEU A 199 17.90 -17.94 -32.22
CA LEU A 199 19.17 -17.37 -32.67
C LEU A 199 20.31 -17.65 -31.67
N ARG A 200 20.08 -17.44 -30.38
CA ARG A 200 21.05 -17.78 -29.32
C ARG A 200 21.42 -19.26 -29.33
N PHE A 201 20.44 -20.15 -29.49
CA PHE A 201 20.70 -21.58 -29.61
C PHE A 201 21.45 -21.94 -30.90
N ALA A 202 21.19 -21.24 -32.00
CA ALA A 202 21.93 -21.44 -33.24
C ALA A 202 23.40 -21.04 -33.11
N GLU A 203 23.70 -19.98 -32.36
CA GLU A 203 25.08 -19.57 -32.05
C GLU A 203 25.79 -20.61 -31.18
N LEU A 204 25.14 -21.06 -30.10
CA LEU A 204 25.66 -22.15 -29.27
C LEU A 204 25.90 -23.42 -30.09
N ALA A 205 25.02 -23.71 -31.06
CA ALA A 205 25.16 -24.81 -32.01
C ALA A 205 26.35 -24.67 -32.93
N ALA A 206 26.55 -23.49 -33.50
CA ALA A 206 27.72 -23.24 -34.32
C ALA A 206 29.03 -23.41 -33.52
N GLN A 207 29.06 -22.96 -32.26
CA GLN A 207 30.24 -23.08 -31.39
C GLN A 207 30.55 -24.53 -31.02
N GLU A 208 29.53 -25.32 -30.62
CA GLU A 208 29.72 -26.73 -30.28
C GLU A 208 30.00 -27.60 -31.52
N GLU A 209 29.41 -27.30 -32.68
CA GLU A 209 29.71 -27.97 -33.96
C GLU A 209 31.18 -27.75 -34.36
N GLN A 210 31.73 -26.54 -34.15
CA GLN A 210 33.14 -26.24 -34.36
C GLN A 210 34.04 -27.04 -33.42
N GLN A 211 33.67 -27.14 -32.14
CA GLN A 211 34.44 -27.89 -31.13
C GLN A 211 34.34 -29.41 -31.30
N SER A 212 33.22 -29.91 -31.83
CA SER A 212 32.93 -31.34 -31.99
C SER A 212 33.31 -31.90 -33.37
N ALA A 213 34.19 -31.21 -34.10
CA ALA A 213 34.65 -31.59 -35.44
C ALA A 213 33.51 -31.82 -36.46
N GLY A 214 32.47 -30.97 -36.42
CA GLY A 214 31.36 -30.98 -37.38
C GLY A 214 30.25 -31.99 -37.08
N LYS A 215 30.27 -32.66 -35.92
CA LYS A 215 29.13 -33.48 -35.46
C LYS A 215 27.96 -32.58 -35.04
N VAL A 216 26.75 -32.94 -35.48
CA VAL A 216 25.51 -32.27 -35.04
C VAL A 216 25.28 -32.59 -33.56
N VAL A 217 25.28 -31.56 -32.72
CA VAL A 217 25.02 -31.67 -31.28
C VAL A 217 23.59 -31.25 -30.98
N PRO A 218 22.75 -32.11 -30.37
CA PRO A 218 21.37 -31.75 -30.02
C PRO A 218 21.37 -30.84 -28.78
N ILE A 219 21.58 -29.55 -29.00
CA ILE A 219 21.75 -28.55 -27.94
C ILE A 219 20.47 -28.30 -27.15
N ILE A 220 19.32 -28.31 -27.81
CA ILE A 220 18.04 -28.13 -27.13
C ILE A 220 17.80 -29.28 -26.13
N PRO A 221 17.90 -30.58 -26.51
CA PRO A 221 17.86 -31.68 -25.54
C PRO A 221 18.90 -31.59 -24.43
N LYS A 222 20.17 -31.26 -24.74
CA LYS A 222 21.23 -31.09 -23.73
C LYS A 222 20.86 -30.02 -22.70
N ARG A 223 20.46 -28.84 -23.18
CA ARG A 223 20.02 -27.73 -22.33
C ARG A 223 18.82 -28.09 -21.48
N MET A 224 17.84 -28.81 -22.02
CA MET A 224 16.69 -29.28 -21.23
C MET A 224 17.09 -30.23 -20.12
N VAL A 225 18.01 -31.16 -20.36
CA VAL A 225 18.53 -32.06 -19.32
C VAL A 225 19.23 -31.28 -18.22
N ASP A 226 20.05 -30.28 -18.58
CA ASP A 226 20.74 -29.43 -17.61
C ASP A 226 19.75 -28.60 -16.78
N LEU A 227 18.71 -28.03 -17.42
CA LEU A 227 17.65 -27.32 -16.74
C LEU A 227 16.87 -28.23 -15.79
N VAL A 228 16.44 -29.42 -16.22
CA VAL A 228 15.74 -30.41 -15.37
C VAL A 228 16.60 -30.81 -14.17
N ARG A 229 17.91 -30.95 -14.34
CA ARG A 229 18.83 -31.22 -13.22
C ARG A 229 18.88 -30.08 -12.21
N SER A 230 18.75 -28.83 -12.68
CA SER A 230 18.81 -27.64 -11.83
C SER A 230 17.50 -27.31 -11.12
N VAL A 231 16.36 -27.38 -11.82
CA VAL A 231 15.06 -26.97 -11.28
C VAL A 231 14.17 -28.14 -10.87
N GLY A 232 14.52 -29.37 -11.23
CA GLY A 232 13.72 -30.57 -10.92
C GLY A 232 12.54 -30.79 -11.89
N ASP A 233 11.52 -31.52 -11.41
CA ASP A 233 10.34 -31.87 -12.20
C ASP A 233 9.33 -30.71 -12.25
N ILE A 234 9.35 -29.99 -13.36
CA ILE A 234 8.51 -28.81 -13.57
C ILE A 234 7.06 -29.11 -13.95
N ARG A 235 6.66 -30.38 -14.15
CA ARG A 235 5.28 -30.71 -14.57
C ARG A 235 4.22 -30.27 -13.57
N ARG A 236 4.62 -30.10 -12.31
CA ARG A 236 3.78 -29.61 -11.22
C ARG A 236 3.95 -28.11 -10.95
N TYR A 237 4.87 -27.43 -11.64
CA TYR A 237 5.17 -26.03 -11.40
C TYR A 237 4.26 -25.14 -12.24
N ASN A 238 3.43 -24.34 -11.57
CA ASN A 238 2.67 -23.28 -12.21
C ASN A 238 3.23 -21.91 -11.78
N LEU A 239 4.30 -21.46 -12.44
CA LEU A 239 4.96 -20.16 -12.17
C LEU A 239 4.43 -19.01 -13.05
N LYS A 240 3.26 -19.16 -13.67
CA LYS A 240 2.78 -18.17 -14.67
C LYS A 240 2.51 -16.77 -14.12
N CYS A 241 2.31 -16.61 -12.81
CA CYS A 241 1.77 -15.39 -12.22
C CYS A 241 2.78 -14.60 -11.37
N LEU A 242 4.08 -14.73 -11.64
CA LEU A 242 5.12 -13.99 -10.90
C LEU A 242 5.33 -12.55 -11.39
N ASP A 243 4.56 -12.12 -12.40
CA ASP A 243 4.52 -10.74 -12.89
C ASP A 243 3.12 -10.19 -12.59
N TYR A 244 3.07 -9.10 -11.81
CA TYR A 244 1.83 -8.48 -11.38
C TYR A 244 1.87 -6.98 -11.69
N GLU A 245 0.80 -6.50 -12.30
CA GLU A 245 0.58 -5.09 -12.58
C GLU A 245 -0.64 -4.60 -11.81
N HIS A 246 -0.54 -3.39 -11.29
CA HIS A 246 -1.61 -2.74 -10.54
C HIS A 246 -1.79 -1.31 -11.05
N ASP A 247 -3.00 -0.99 -11.49
CA ASP A 247 -3.36 0.39 -11.83
C ASP A 247 -3.58 1.20 -10.55
N VAL A 248 -2.96 2.38 -10.48
CA VAL A 248 -3.03 3.25 -9.30
C VAL A 248 -4.03 4.37 -9.54
N VAL A 249 -5.07 4.40 -8.72
CA VAL A 249 -6.09 5.45 -8.71
C VAL A 249 -5.63 6.57 -7.78
N SER A 250 -6.25 6.73 -6.63
CA SER A 250 -5.91 7.77 -5.66
C SER A 250 -4.99 7.18 -4.60
N PHE A 251 -3.99 7.96 -4.18
CA PHE A 251 -3.03 7.51 -3.18
C PHE A 251 -2.47 8.67 -2.35
N CYS A 252 -1.88 8.34 -1.21
CA CYS A 252 -1.12 9.29 -0.40
C CYS A 252 0.26 8.74 -0.08
N THR A 253 1.20 9.66 0.13
CA THR A 253 2.58 9.40 0.51
C THR A 253 3.07 10.45 1.51
N ARG A 254 4.11 10.11 2.28
CA ARG A 254 4.76 11.04 3.21
C ARG A 254 5.83 11.91 2.56
N LEU A 255 6.17 11.63 1.30
CA LEU A 255 7.08 12.46 0.52
C LEU A 255 6.58 13.90 0.49
N PHE A 256 7.53 14.84 0.44
CA PHE A 256 7.24 16.28 0.41
C PHE A 256 6.36 16.73 1.59
N ASP A 257 6.63 16.19 2.79
CA ASP A 257 5.90 16.46 4.03
C ASP A 257 4.43 16.00 4.06
N GLY A 258 4.04 15.18 3.07
CA GLY A 258 2.70 14.63 2.96
C GLY A 258 1.97 15.14 1.72
N VAL A 259 1.66 14.23 0.81
CA VAL A 259 0.88 14.50 -0.40
C VAL A 259 -0.22 13.44 -0.55
N ALA A 260 -1.44 13.88 -0.84
CA ALA A 260 -2.56 13.05 -1.25
C ALA A 260 -3.01 13.44 -2.67
N ILE A 261 -3.10 12.45 -3.55
CA ILE A 261 -3.51 12.61 -4.94
C ILE A 261 -4.86 11.94 -5.12
N PHE A 262 -5.84 12.71 -5.59
CA PHE A 262 -7.16 12.25 -5.99
C PHE A 262 -7.31 12.38 -7.50
N ARG A 263 -7.65 11.29 -8.18
CA ARG A 263 -7.81 11.27 -9.65
C ARG A 263 -9.26 10.97 -10.00
N GLU A 264 -9.93 11.91 -10.65
CA GLU A 264 -11.32 11.72 -11.11
C GLU A 264 -11.42 10.73 -12.28
N ASP A 265 -10.35 10.54 -13.06
CA ASP A 265 -10.30 9.71 -14.27
C ASP A 265 -10.55 8.21 -14.02
N ASP A 266 -10.22 7.74 -12.82
CA ASP A 266 -10.19 6.32 -12.48
C ASP A 266 -11.23 5.93 -11.41
N MET A 267 -12.04 6.88 -10.96
CA MET A 267 -13.17 6.64 -10.04
C MET A 267 -14.18 5.71 -10.75
N GLY A 268 -14.16 4.42 -10.40
CA GLY A 268 -14.98 3.38 -10.99
C GLY A 268 -14.30 2.46 -12.02
N ARG A 269 -12.99 2.59 -12.26
CA ARG A 269 -12.23 1.62 -13.08
C ARG A 269 -11.82 0.37 -12.32
N HIS A 270 -11.59 0.48 -11.02
CA HIS A 270 -11.63 -0.68 -10.15
C HIS A 270 -13.09 -1.10 -10.07
N THR A 271 -13.54 -1.87 -11.06
CA THR A 271 -14.55 -2.89 -10.81
C THR A 271 -13.99 -3.71 -9.66
N ILE A 272 -14.46 -3.37 -8.47
CA ILE A 272 -14.26 -4.11 -7.24
C ILE A 272 -14.48 -5.59 -7.61
N ASP A 273 -13.63 -6.49 -7.12
CA ASP A 273 -13.96 -7.92 -7.01
C ASP A 273 -15.12 -8.04 -6.00
N VAL A 274 -16.31 -7.53 -6.36
CA VAL A 274 -17.50 -7.59 -5.51
C VAL A 274 -18.02 -9.00 -5.63
N HIS A 275 -17.99 -9.75 -4.53
CA HIS A 275 -18.59 -11.07 -4.47
C HIS A 275 -20.14 -11.05 -4.51
N HIS A 276 -20.79 -9.87 -4.59
CA HIS A 276 -22.24 -9.72 -4.59
C HIS A 276 -22.81 -8.75 -5.65
N PRO A 277 -23.82 -9.16 -6.45
CA PRO A 277 -24.44 -8.35 -7.50
C PRO A 277 -25.15 -7.08 -7.02
N ASP A 278 -25.74 -7.07 -5.82
CA ASP A 278 -26.62 -5.98 -5.35
C ASP A 278 -25.83 -4.72 -4.93
N GLU A 279 -24.58 -4.89 -4.49
CA GLU A 279 -23.68 -3.77 -4.16
C GLU A 279 -23.14 -3.08 -5.42
N LEU A 280 -23.02 -3.80 -6.53
CA LEU A 280 -22.55 -3.25 -7.80
C LEU A 280 -23.48 -2.16 -8.34
N ASP A 281 -24.80 -2.30 -8.18
CA ASP A 281 -25.76 -1.34 -8.70
C ASP A 281 -25.75 -0.03 -7.89
N GLN A 282 -25.59 -0.09 -6.56
CA GLN A 282 -25.40 1.11 -5.72
C GLN A 282 -24.06 1.81 -6.01
N ILE A 283 -23.00 1.03 -6.17
CA ILE A 283 -21.66 1.55 -6.51
C ILE A 283 -21.67 2.20 -7.89
N ARG A 284 -22.31 1.55 -8.88
CA ARG A 284 -22.53 2.11 -10.22
C ARG A 284 -23.37 3.37 -10.17
N GLU A 285 -24.40 3.45 -9.33
CA GLU A 285 -25.23 4.64 -9.20
C GLU A 285 -24.46 5.82 -8.58
N ILE A 286 -23.64 5.58 -7.54
CA ILE A 286 -22.76 6.60 -6.94
C ILE A 286 -21.73 7.09 -7.99
N ILE A 287 -21.08 6.15 -8.69
CA ILE A 287 -20.13 6.47 -9.76
C ILE A 287 -20.83 7.23 -10.90
N GLN A 288 -22.02 6.81 -11.34
CA GLN A 288 -22.77 7.47 -12.41
C GLN A 288 -23.30 8.86 -12.00
N ARG A 289 -23.66 9.09 -10.73
CA ARG A 289 -24.03 10.42 -10.23
C ARG A 289 -22.84 11.37 -10.24
N ARG A 290 -21.64 10.90 -9.87
CA ARG A 290 -20.40 11.68 -9.95
C ARG A 290 -19.95 11.92 -11.39
N LEU A 291 -20.06 10.90 -12.26
CA LEU A 291 -19.70 10.97 -13.69
C LEU A 291 -20.78 11.66 -14.55
N GLY A 292 -22.00 11.85 -14.04
CA GLY A 292 -23.14 12.43 -14.76
C GLY A 292 -23.07 13.96 -14.93
N GLY A 293 -22.07 14.60 -14.32
CA GLY A 293 -21.85 16.04 -14.40
C GLY A 293 -21.00 16.47 -15.60
N SER A 294 -21.57 16.45 -16.81
CA SER A 294 -20.95 16.94 -18.06
C SER A 294 -19.65 16.22 -18.47
N GLN A 295 -19.37 16.17 -19.78
CA GLN A 295 -18.02 15.91 -20.28
C GLN A 295 -17.07 17.07 -19.92
N GLY A 296 -16.86 17.32 -18.63
CA GLY A 296 -15.79 18.18 -18.14
C GLY A 296 -14.47 17.40 -18.18
N GLU A 297 -13.39 18.07 -18.55
CA GLU A 297 -12.05 17.49 -18.54
C GLU A 297 -11.66 17.11 -17.10
N ARG A 298 -11.87 15.83 -16.79
CA ARG A 298 -11.13 14.98 -15.85
C ARG A 298 -9.94 15.66 -15.15
N ARG A 299 -10.06 15.86 -13.82
CA ARG A 299 -9.07 16.60 -13.02
C ARG A 299 -8.39 15.72 -11.98
N THR A 300 -7.10 15.97 -11.77
CA THR A 300 -6.32 15.47 -10.64
C THR A 300 -6.22 16.54 -9.56
N TYR A 301 -6.60 16.21 -8.33
CA TYR A 301 -6.45 17.11 -7.19
C TYR A 301 -5.29 16.63 -6.33
N VAL A 302 -4.43 17.56 -5.95
CA VAL A 302 -3.25 17.29 -5.13
C VAL A 302 -3.40 18.08 -3.85
N ILE A 303 -3.61 17.38 -2.74
CA ILE A 303 -3.57 17.96 -1.41
C ILE A 303 -2.15 17.79 -0.89
N TYR A 304 -1.47 18.88 -0.58
CA TYR A 304 -0.06 18.87 -0.20
C TYR A 304 0.16 19.68 1.06
N ASN A 305 1.20 19.34 1.83
CA ASN A 305 1.61 20.12 2.98
C ASN A 305 2.46 21.31 2.50
N GLY A 306 2.01 22.56 2.73
CA GLY A 306 2.58 23.80 2.19
C GLY A 306 4.09 24.07 2.40
N ALA A 307 4.82 23.19 3.08
CA ALA A 307 6.28 23.21 3.19
C ALA A 307 7.00 23.00 1.85
N THR A 308 6.47 22.14 0.98
CA THR A 308 6.98 21.97 -0.39
C THR A 308 5.98 22.53 -1.40
N GLN A 309 6.31 23.66 -2.01
CA GLN A 309 5.45 24.30 -3.01
C GLN A 309 5.50 23.56 -4.35
N PRO A 310 4.36 23.35 -5.03
CA PRO A 310 4.32 22.89 -6.41
C PRO A 310 5.13 23.82 -7.32
N ARG A 311 5.83 23.26 -8.30
CA ARG A 311 6.56 24.02 -9.31
C ARG A 311 5.67 24.43 -10.48
N ILE A 312 4.61 23.68 -10.73
CA ILE A 312 3.61 24.02 -11.75
C ILE A 312 2.42 24.77 -11.14
N PRO A 313 1.88 25.78 -11.82
CA PRO A 313 0.66 26.44 -11.38
C PRO A 313 -0.57 25.53 -11.55
N ASP A 314 -1.67 25.90 -10.90
CA ASP A 314 -2.99 25.32 -11.18
C ASP A 314 -3.29 25.35 -12.68
N SER A 315 -3.81 24.25 -13.20
CA SER A 315 -4.14 24.07 -14.61
C SER A 315 -5.54 23.50 -14.78
N GLU A 316 -5.97 23.33 -16.03
CA GLU A 316 -7.26 22.69 -16.33
C GLU A 316 -7.34 21.24 -15.83
N HIS A 317 -6.20 20.54 -15.78
CA HIS A 317 -6.11 19.12 -15.42
C HIS A 317 -5.60 18.84 -14.01
N VAL A 318 -4.90 19.79 -13.38
CA VAL A 318 -4.32 19.60 -12.04
C VAL A 318 -4.64 20.80 -11.16
N ARG A 319 -5.18 20.54 -9.98
CA ARG A 319 -5.45 21.56 -8.96
C ARG A 319 -4.76 21.22 -7.64
N PHE A 320 -4.08 22.18 -7.06
CA PHE A 320 -3.39 22.04 -5.78
C PHE A 320 -4.22 22.64 -4.65
N ILE A 321 -4.25 21.96 -3.49
CA ILE A 321 -4.93 22.41 -2.28
C ILE A 321 -3.93 22.29 -1.13
N ASP A 322 -3.66 23.41 -0.45
CA ASP A 322 -2.78 23.40 0.71
C ASP A 322 -3.48 22.78 1.91
N LEU A 323 -2.85 21.78 2.52
CA LEU A 323 -3.32 21.13 3.75
C LEU A 323 -3.30 22.08 4.96
N GLN A 324 -2.54 23.18 4.88
CA GLN A 324 -2.56 24.28 5.87
C GLN A 324 -3.85 25.11 5.80
N ASP A 325 -4.68 24.94 4.77
CA ASP A 325 -6.05 25.43 4.71
C ASP A 325 -7.06 24.26 4.79
N PRO A 326 -7.35 23.75 6.01
CA PRO A 326 -8.33 22.70 6.20
C PRO A 326 -9.74 23.06 5.72
N ALA A 327 -10.08 24.34 5.59
CA ALA A 327 -11.40 24.76 5.15
C ALA A 327 -11.59 24.47 3.66
N GLU A 328 -10.60 24.80 2.81
CA GLU A 328 -10.63 24.41 1.40
C GLU A 328 -10.57 22.88 1.22
N VAL A 329 -9.81 22.16 2.06
CA VAL A 329 -9.77 20.68 2.01
C VAL A 329 -11.14 20.07 2.33
N ILE A 330 -11.79 20.45 3.43
CA ILE A 330 -13.11 19.91 3.79
C ILE A 330 -14.17 20.30 2.76
N LYS A 331 -14.09 21.51 2.21
CA LYS A 331 -14.95 21.96 1.12
C LYS A 331 -14.76 21.11 -0.13
N TYR A 332 -13.52 20.78 -0.49
CA TYR A 332 -13.21 19.88 -1.59
C TYR A 332 -13.79 18.47 -1.34
N LEU A 333 -13.51 17.87 -0.19
CA LEU A 333 -13.99 16.52 0.16
C LEU A 333 -15.52 16.45 0.14
N THR A 334 -16.19 17.47 0.67
CA THR A 334 -17.67 17.54 0.71
C THR A 334 -18.25 17.77 -0.69
N LYS A 335 -17.66 18.68 -1.48
CA LYS A 335 -18.16 19.01 -2.83
C LYS A 335 -18.07 17.83 -3.79
N ASN A 336 -17.05 16.99 -3.64
CA ASN A 336 -16.84 15.82 -4.49
C ASN A 336 -17.42 14.53 -3.88
N GLU A 337 -18.26 14.64 -2.85
CA GLU A 337 -18.93 13.50 -2.21
C GLU A 337 -17.94 12.41 -1.72
N LEU A 338 -16.73 12.80 -1.34
CA LEU A 338 -15.70 11.89 -0.80
C LEU A 338 -15.95 11.57 0.68
N VAL A 339 -16.73 12.40 1.36
CA VAL A 339 -17.10 12.24 2.77
C VAL A 339 -18.61 12.38 2.96
N VAL A 340 -19.13 11.63 3.93
CA VAL A 340 -20.47 11.79 4.51
C VAL A 340 -20.29 12.02 6.01
N TYR A 341 -21.19 12.77 6.62
CA TYR A 341 -21.16 13.04 8.04
C TYR A 341 -22.07 12.07 8.79
N ASP A 342 -21.54 11.40 9.81
CA ASP A 342 -22.30 10.43 10.62
C ASP A 342 -22.72 11.04 11.97
N PRO A 343 -24.02 11.26 12.21
CA PRO A 343 -24.53 11.74 13.50
C PRO A 343 -24.20 10.81 14.67
N ASN A 344 -24.04 9.50 14.43
CA ASN A 344 -23.78 8.53 15.50
C ASN A 344 -22.40 8.71 16.13
N LEU A 345 -21.46 9.34 15.41
CA LEU A 345 -20.15 9.65 15.94
C LEU A 345 -20.18 10.79 16.96
N LEU A 346 -21.25 11.58 17.01
CA LEU A 346 -21.29 12.82 17.77
C LEU A 346 -21.01 12.63 19.26
N GLU A 347 -21.67 11.65 19.91
CA GLU A 347 -21.42 11.37 21.32
C GLU A 347 -20.00 10.89 21.58
N LEU A 348 -19.48 10.01 20.70
CA LEU A 348 -18.12 9.51 20.80
C LEU A 348 -17.09 10.65 20.67
N ARG A 349 -17.28 11.54 19.69
CA ARG A 349 -16.39 12.69 19.46
C ARG A 349 -16.45 13.70 20.59
N MET A 350 -17.62 13.92 21.19
CA MET A 350 -17.75 14.78 22.38
C MET A 350 -16.94 14.23 23.55
N ILE A 351 -17.07 12.93 23.83
CA ILE A 351 -16.28 12.26 24.88
C ILE A 351 -14.79 12.37 24.60
N GLN A 352 -14.35 12.14 23.36
CA GLN A 352 -12.95 12.29 22.97
C GLN A 352 -12.47 13.73 23.16
N ALA A 353 -13.26 14.73 22.77
CA ALA A 353 -12.91 16.14 22.96
C ALA A 353 -12.84 16.54 24.44
N GLU A 354 -13.72 16.02 25.29
CA GLU A 354 -13.64 16.15 26.76
C GLU A 354 -12.36 15.51 27.32
N ASP A 355 -12.04 14.29 26.89
CA ASP A 355 -10.84 13.58 27.35
C ASP A 355 -9.57 14.34 26.93
N GLN A 356 -9.52 14.87 25.71
CA GLN A 356 -8.42 15.71 25.24
C GLN A 356 -8.24 16.97 26.10
N LEU A 357 -9.34 17.61 26.52
CA LEU A 357 -9.29 18.75 27.43
C LEU A 357 -8.67 18.37 28.79
N LEU A 358 -9.04 17.22 29.34
CA LEU A 358 -8.46 16.70 30.59
C LEU A 358 -6.97 16.40 30.42
N LEU A 359 -6.58 15.74 29.32
CA LEU A 359 -5.19 15.41 29.02
C LEU A 359 -4.31 16.66 28.89
N GLN A 360 -4.82 17.72 28.25
CA GLN A 360 -4.14 19.02 28.13
C GLN A 360 -3.87 19.69 29.50
N GLN A 361 -4.69 19.39 30.51
CA GLN A 361 -4.50 19.87 31.88
C GLN A 361 -3.59 18.97 32.73
N GLY A 362 -2.96 17.96 32.12
CA GLY A 362 -2.09 17.02 32.83
C GLY A 362 -2.84 15.93 33.60
N VAL A 363 -4.15 15.77 33.35
CA VAL A 363 -4.96 14.75 34.03
C VAL A 363 -4.80 13.41 33.30
N CYS A 364 -4.37 12.37 34.01
CA CYS A 364 -4.33 11.01 33.46
C CYS A 364 -5.74 10.41 33.40
N VAL A 365 -6.41 10.56 32.26
CA VAL A 365 -7.75 10.00 32.06
C VAL A 365 -7.72 8.48 31.99
N ALA A 366 -6.62 7.88 31.49
CA ALA A 366 -6.51 6.44 31.27
C ALA A 366 -6.84 5.58 32.51
N ASP A 367 -6.49 6.04 33.71
CA ASP A 367 -6.63 5.26 34.96
C ASP A 367 -7.89 5.58 35.77
N MET A 368 -8.73 6.49 35.27
CA MET A 368 -9.95 6.89 35.96
C MET A 368 -11.08 5.89 35.76
N ASN A 369 -11.97 5.79 36.75
CA ASN A 369 -13.30 5.22 36.53
C ASN A 369 -14.28 6.29 36.00
N LYS A 370 -15.45 5.84 35.52
CA LYS A 370 -16.49 6.72 34.93
C LYS A 370 -16.92 7.85 35.87
N LEU A 371 -17.03 7.58 37.18
CA LEU A 371 -17.49 8.56 38.16
C LEU A 371 -16.41 9.61 38.47
N GLU A 372 -15.15 9.19 38.59
CA GLU A 372 -13.99 10.05 38.75
C GLU A 372 -13.83 10.99 37.57
N ARG A 373 -13.89 10.45 36.34
CA ARG A 373 -13.88 11.26 35.11
C ARG A 373 -14.95 12.35 35.16
N GLN A 374 -16.19 12.00 35.48
CA GLN A 374 -17.29 12.97 35.56
C GLN A 374 -17.06 14.03 36.65
N ARG A 375 -16.55 13.66 37.82
CA ARG A 375 -16.24 14.61 38.89
C ARG A 375 -15.11 15.56 38.52
N THR A 376 -14.09 15.06 37.83
CA THR A 376 -12.95 15.85 37.38
C THR A 376 -13.39 16.81 36.27
N LEU A 377 -14.14 16.34 35.29
CA LEU A 377 -14.68 17.17 34.21
C LEU A 377 -15.52 18.34 34.73
N LYS A 378 -16.33 18.13 35.78
CA LYS A 378 -17.10 19.22 36.42
C LYS A 378 -16.25 20.34 37.04
N LYS A 379 -14.99 20.05 37.36
CA LYS A 379 -14.05 21.04 37.92
C LYS A 379 -13.31 21.80 36.83
N VAL A 380 -13.39 21.34 35.58
CA VAL A 380 -12.71 21.92 34.44
C VAL A 380 -13.63 22.93 33.76
N SER A 381 -13.14 24.14 33.53
CA SER A 381 -13.87 25.13 32.73
C SER A 381 -13.81 24.74 31.25
N TYR A 382 -14.97 24.71 30.60
CA TYR A 382 -15.09 24.50 29.14
C TYR A 382 -14.63 25.71 28.32
N ASN A 383 -14.31 26.83 28.98
CA ASN A 383 -14.01 28.09 28.32
C ASN A 383 -12.70 27.97 27.51
N GLY A 384 -12.83 27.68 26.22
CA GLY A 384 -11.72 27.68 25.26
C GLY A 384 -11.68 26.49 24.29
N ASN A 385 -12.42 25.40 24.53
CA ASN A 385 -12.44 24.27 23.58
C ASN A 385 -13.54 24.45 22.53
N ILE A 386 -13.14 25.04 21.41
CA ILE A 386 -14.02 25.38 20.28
C ILE A 386 -14.64 24.11 19.65
N LEU A 387 -13.89 23.00 19.55
CA LEU A 387 -14.39 21.72 19.04
C LEU A 387 -15.53 21.18 19.89
N LEU A 388 -15.35 21.14 21.22
CA LEU A 388 -16.36 20.64 22.15
C LEU A 388 -17.61 21.53 22.16
N HIS A 389 -17.44 22.86 22.09
CA HIS A 389 -18.56 23.80 21.96
C HIS A 389 -19.37 23.52 20.69
N MET A 390 -18.70 23.32 19.55
CA MET A 390 -19.35 23.04 18.28
C MET A 390 -20.06 21.70 18.26
N LEU A 391 -19.45 20.64 18.80
CA LEU A 391 -20.11 19.34 18.91
C LEU A 391 -21.34 19.40 19.83
N ALA A 392 -21.29 20.20 20.90
CA ALA A 392 -22.44 20.41 21.78
C ALA A 392 -23.57 21.22 21.13
N GLU A 393 -23.25 22.22 20.29
CA GLU A 393 -24.24 22.93 19.46
C GLU A 393 -24.84 22.00 18.40
N ALA A 394 -24.00 21.18 17.76
CA ALA A 394 -24.45 20.16 16.80
C ALA A 394 -25.41 19.17 17.47
N LYS A 395 -25.11 18.70 18.69
CA LYS A 395 -25.99 17.84 19.48
C LYS A 395 -27.36 18.47 19.70
N ARG A 396 -27.38 19.71 20.19
CA ARG A 396 -28.61 20.47 20.46
C ARG A 396 -29.45 20.70 19.20
N GLY A 397 -28.81 20.90 18.05
CA GLY A 397 -29.49 21.04 16.77
C GLY A 397 -30.17 19.76 16.28
N ILE A 398 -29.60 18.59 16.59
CA ILE A 398 -30.11 17.27 16.20
C ILE A 398 -31.19 16.78 17.18
N GLU A 399 -31.03 17.03 18.48
CA GLU A 399 -31.94 16.61 19.58
C GLU A 399 -33.36 17.21 19.51
N GLY A 400 -33.75 17.82 18.39
CA GLY A 400 -35.12 18.21 18.07
C GLY A 400 -35.63 17.77 16.69
N HIS A 401 -34.75 17.39 15.74
CA HIS A 401 -35.10 16.99 14.36
C HIS A 401 -33.89 16.31 13.66
N GLU A 402 -33.90 14.98 13.51
CA GLU A 402 -32.83 14.24 12.80
C GLU A 402 -32.65 14.68 11.33
N GLU A 403 -33.74 15.04 10.65
CA GLU A 403 -33.73 15.52 9.26
C GLU A 403 -32.99 16.86 9.03
N LYS A 404 -32.49 17.49 10.10
CA LYS A 404 -31.82 18.81 10.04
C LYS A 404 -30.31 18.74 10.23
N PHE A 405 -29.68 17.57 10.31
CA PHE A 405 -28.23 17.47 10.55
C PHE A 405 -27.39 18.30 9.55
N ASP A 406 -27.66 18.17 8.25
CA ASP A 406 -26.99 18.96 7.22
C ASP A 406 -27.28 20.47 7.32
N ALA A 407 -28.45 20.85 7.84
CA ALA A 407 -28.78 22.25 8.08
C ALA A 407 -28.02 22.79 9.30
N THR A 408 -27.86 21.99 10.35
CA THR A 408 -27.06 22.29 11.53
C THR A 408 -25.59 22.44 11.18
N LEU A 409 -25.04 21.53 10.38
CA LEU A 409 -23.69 21.62 9.82
C LEU A 409 -23.49 22.89 8.99
N ARG A 410 -24.42 23.22 8.08
CA ARG A 410 -24.39 24.47 7.31
C ARG A 410 -24.53 25.73 8.17
N TRP A 411 -25.21 25.65 9.29
CA TRP A 411 -25.32 26.75 10.24
C TRP A 411 -24.01 26.93 11.02
N LEU A 412 -23.40 25.83 11.50
CA LEU A 412 -22.12 25.84 12.21
C LEU A 412 -20.99 26.43 11.36
N SER A 413 -20.92 26.07 10.07
CA SER A 413 -19.90 26.64 9.17
C SER A 413 -20.02 28.17 9.02
N ARG A 414 -21.24 28.71 9.06
CA ARG A 414 -21.47 30.17 9.02
C ARG A 414 -21.11 30.87 10.32
N GLN A 415 -21.36 30.23 11.46
CA GLN A 415 -21.12 30.82 12.78
C GLN A 415 -19.64 30.76 13.18
N PHE A 416 -18.98 29.62 12.97
CA PHE A 416 -17.63 29.36 13.48
C PHE A 416 -16.54 29.49 12.40
N LYS A 417 -16.90 29.76 11.14
CA LYS A 417 -15.99 30.01 10.01
C LYS A 417 -14.77 29.09 10.00
N GLU A 418 -13.59 29.65 10.31
CA GLU A 418 -12.28 29.00 10.26
C GLU A 418 -12.05 27.97 11.36
N ASP A 419 -12.93 27.78 12.33
CA ASP A 419 -12.72 26.74 13.35
C ASP A 419 -13.59 25.49 13.13
N ALA A 420 -14.60 25.59 12.25
CA ALA A 420 -15.61 24.55 12.08
C ALA A 420 -15.08 23.26 11.45
N TRP A 421 -14.01 23.34 10.66
CA TRP A 421 -13.46 22.21 9.90
C TRP A 421 -12.98 21.05 10.78
N ARG A 422 -12.55 21.29 12.03
CA ARG A 422 -12.19 20.20 12.95
C ARG A 422 -13.40 19.36 13.34
N ALA A 423 -14.54 20.01 13.62
CA ALA A 423 -15.78 19.31 13.93
C ALA A 423 -16.29 18.54 12.70
N PHE A 424 -16.16 19.13 11.51
CA PHE A 424 -16.47 18.42 10.26
C PHE A 424 -15.57 17.19 10.07
N ALA A 425 -14.25 17.33 10.22
CA ALA A 425 -13.33 16.21 10.07
C ALA A 425 -13.56 15.09 11.08
N ALA A 426 -13.90 15.44 12.33
CA ALA A 426 -14.22 14.48 13.38
C ALA A 426 -15.48 13.65 13.04
N LEU A 427 -16.49 14.27 12.43
CA LEU A 427 -17.76 13.62 12.06
C LEU A 427 -17.75 13.00 10.65
N ALA A 428 -16.76 13.34 9.83
CA ALA A 428 -16.62 12.84 8.47
C ALA A 428 -16.21 11.37 8.46
N VAL A 429 -16.89 10.58 7.62
CA VAL A 429 -16.57 9.19 7.27
C VAL A 429 -16.39 9.14 5.75
N PRO A 430 -15.41 8.38 5.22
CA PRO A 430 -15.30 8.23 3.77
C PRO A 430 -16.58 7.66 3.16
N ALA A 431 -17.02 8.25 2.07
CA ALA A 431 -18.23 7.85 1.35
C ALA A 431 -17.92 7.10 0.05
N ASP A 432 -16.65 7.07 -0.36
CA ASP A 432 -16.22 6.40 -1.57
C ASP A 432 -16.25 4.87 -1.42
N PRO A 433 -16.86 4.12 -2.37
CA PRO A 433 -16.82 2.67 -2.34
C PRO A 433 -15.44 2.08 -2.68
N ASP A 434 -14.54 2.84 -3.33
CA ASP A 434 -13.17 2.41 -3.59
C ASP A 434 -12.34 2.46 -2.29
N PRO A 435 -11.82 1.32 -1.80
CA PRO A 435 -11.02 1.26 -0.58
C PRO A 435 -9.77 2.16 -0.62
N SER A 436 -9.21 2.37 -1.81
CA SER A 436 -8.02 3.20 -2.04
C SER A 436 -8.36 4.66 -1.76
N VAL A 437 -9.47 5.14 -2.34
CA VAL A 437 -9.96 6.51 -2.14
C VAL A 437 -10.40 6.72 -0.69
N ALA A 438 -11.07 5.73 -0.09
CA ALA A 438 -11.46 5.78 1.32
C ALA A 438 -10.25 5.86 2.26
N LYS A 439 -9.17 5.11 1.96
CA LYS A 439 -7.92 5.16 2.72
C LYS A 439 -7.24 6.53 2.62
N VAL A 440 -7.13 7.10 1.42
CA VAL A 440 -6.56 8.44 1.20
C VAL A 440 -7.39 9.51 1.90
N THR A 441 -8.72 9.41 1.81
CA THR A 441 -9.65 10.32 2.50
C THR A 441 -9.44 10.26 4.01
N ASN A 442 -9.37 9.06 4.59
CA ASN A 442 -9.07 8.87 6.00
C ASN A 442 -7.70 9.42 6.39
N TRP A 443 -6.68 9.27 5.54
CA TRP A 443 -5.35 9.82 5.80
C TRP A 443 -5.41 11.35 5.89
N VAL A 444 -6.05 12.03 4.93
CA VAL A 444 -6.25 13.49 4.95
C VAL A 444 -7.00 13.91 6.21
N LEU A 445 -8.13 13.26 6.51
CA LEU A 445 -8.93 13.55 7.71
C LEU A 445 -8.13 13.33 9.01
N SER A 446 -7.22 12.36 9.05
CA SER A 446 -6.37 12.09 10.21
C SER A 446 -5.33 13.18 10.48
N ILE A 447 -4.93 13.93 9.43
CA ILE A 447 -4.01 15.06 9.59
C ILE A 447 -4.77 16.28 10.10
N ILE A 448 -5.99 16.48 9.58
CA ILE A 448 -6.87 17.57 10.00
C ILE A 448 -7.32 17.38 11.46
N ASP A 449 -7.73 16.18 11.83
CA ASP A 449 -8.09 15.83 13.21
C ASP A 449 -7.24 14.66 13.75
N PRO A 450 -6.07 14.96 14.38
CA PRO A 450 -5.17 13.94 14.91
C PRO A 450 -5.63 13.40 16.28
N THR A 451 -6.91 13.57 16.65
CA THR A 451 -7.46 13.06 17.92
C THR A 451 -8.14 11.70 17.77
N ASP A 452 -8.45 11.29 16.54
CA ASP A 452 -8.93 9.95 16.23
C ASP A 452 -7.78 8.95 16.03
N TYR A 453 -7.28 8.40 17.14
CA TYR A 453 -6.18 7.45 17.10
C TYR A 453 -6.49 6.17 16.33
N LYS A 454 -7.76 5.74 16.24
CA LYS A 454 -8.14 4.56 15.45
C LYS A 454 -7.99 4.84 13.96
N ARG A 455 -8.47 6.00 13.50
CA ARG A 455 -8.28 6.46 12.12
C ARG A 455 -6.79 6.65 11.80
N MET A 456 -6.03 7.21 12.73
CA MET A 456 -4.58 7.33 12.54
C MET A 456 -3.91 5.96 12.46
N LEU A 457 -4.27 4.99 13.29
CA LEU A 457 -3.68 3.65 13.23
C LEU A 457 -3.88 2.98 11.86
N THR A 458 -5.07 3.12 11.27
CA THR A 458 -5.40 2.44 10.00
C THR A 458 -4.93 3.19 8.76
N ALA A 459 -5.02 4.52 8.76
CA ALA A 459 -4.72 5.32 7.57
C ALA A 459 -3.37 6.05 7.66
N ASN A 460 -2.86 6.36 8.85
CA ASN A 460 -1.66 7.18 9.07
C ASN A 460 -0.79 6.68 10.24
N GLN A 461 -0.42 5.40 10.23
CA GLN A 461 0.25 4.73 11.35
C GLN A 461 1.54 5.45 11.79
N ARG A 462 2.44 5.81 10.86
CA ARG A 462 3.65 6.57 11.17
C ARG A 462 3.35 7.94 11.82
N GLY A 463 2.20 8.55 11.50
CA GLY A 463 1.76 9.81 12.11
C GLY A 463 1.40 9.61 13.57
N LEU A 464 0.73 8.48 13.87
CA LEU A 464 0.43 8.06 15.23
C LEU A 464 1.71 7.73 16.01
N GLU A 465 2.67 7.04 15.40
CA GLU A 465 3.97 6.73 16.01
C GLU A 465 4.72 8.01 16.41
N HIS A 466 4.79 9.00 15.51
CA HIS A 466 5.40 10.30 15.81
C HIS A 466 4.66 11.07 16.91
N LEU A 467 3.31 11.07 16.89
CA LEU A 467 2.49 11.69 17.93
C LEU A 467 2.74 11.01 19.28
N PHE A 468 2.74 9.68 19.31
CA PHE A 468 2.95 8.86 20.50
C PHE A 468 4.35 9.08 21.11
N ALA A 469 5.38 9.13 20.26
CA ALA A 469 6.77 9.33 20.71
C ALA A 469 7.00 10.71 21.36
N ARG A 470 6.24 11.74 20.95
CA ARG A 470 6.31 13.10 21.50
C ARG A 470 5.32 13.37 22.63
N ALA A 471 4.38 12.46 22.86
CA ALA A 471 3.32 12.63 23.85
C ALA A 471 3.83 12.41 25.28
N GLU A 472 3.25 13.16 26.23
CA GLU A 472 3.48 12.96 27.66
C GLU A 472 3.01 11.56 28.12
N PRO A 473 3.59 11.00 29.21
CA PRO A 473 3.29 9.63 29.64
C PRO A 473 1.80 9.34 29.89
N HIS A 474 1.05 10.31 30.41
CA HIS A 474 -0.40 10.17 30.63
C HIS A 474 -1.20 10.14 29.33
N VAL A 475 -0.74 10.85 28.29
CA VAL A 475 -1.32 10.83 26.96
C VAL A 475 -1.00 9.52 26.25
N GLN A 476 0.23 9.02 26.38
CA GLN A 476 0.62 7.70 25.87
C GLN A 476 -0.26 6.59 26.46
N ALA A 477 -0.52 6.62 27.78
CA ALA A 477 -1.40 5.67 28.44
C ALA A 477 -2.84 5.74 27.89
N TYR A 478 -3.35 6.95 27.65
CA TYR A 478 -4.67 7.15 27.06
C TYR A 478 -4.76 6.61 25.62
N ILE A 479 -3.76 6.88 24.78
CA ILE A 479 -3.70 6.37 23.40
C ILE A 479 -3.76 4.84 23.41
N VAL A 480 -2.93 4.19 24.23
CA VAL A 480 -2.89 2.72 24.32
C VAL A 480 -4.24 2.14 24.75
N LYS A 481 -4.84 2.65 25.84
CA LYS A 481 -6.15 2.15 26.30
C LYS A 481 -7.27 2.42 25.29
N THR A 482 -7.20 3.54 24.56
CA THR A 482 -8.15 3.85 23.49
C THR A 482 -8.07 2.83 22.35
N LEU A 483 -6.85 2.49 21.92
CA LEU A 483 -6.62 1.55 20.82
C LEU A 483 -6.94 0.10 21.22
N LYS A 484 -6.72 -0.27 22.48
CA LYS A 484 -7.11 -1.58 23.03
C LYS A 484 -8.61 -1.69 23.38
N GLY A 485 -9.35 -0.58 23.35
CA GLY A 485 -10.77 -0.56 23.75
C GLY A 485 -10.99 -0.77 25.25
N GLU A 486 -10.00 -0.44 26.08
CA GLU A 486 -9.99 -0.66 27.53
C GLU A 486 -10.58 0.51 28.33
N LEU A 487 -10.98 1.60 27.66
CA LEU A 487 -11.57 2.77 28.33
C LEU A 487 -13.00 2.45 28.84
N PRO A 488 -13.31 2.65 30.14
CA PRO A 488 -14.61 2.29 30.72
C PRO A 488 -15.83 3.02 30.15
N TRP A 489 -15.62 4.14 29.46
CA TRP A 489 -16.65 4.97 28.83
C TRP A 489 -16.52 5.04 27.31
N ALA A 490 -15.60 4.26 26.70
CA ALA A 490 -15.66 4.05 25.28
C ALA A 490 -16.95 3.27 24.98
N TYR A 491 -17.92 3.91 24.36
CA TYR A 491 -19.08 3.20 23.84
C TYR A 491 -18.57 2.09 22.92
N LYS A 492 -19.09 0.87 23.08
CA LYS A 492 -18.90 -0.18 22.09
C LYS A 492 -19.48 0.36 20.79
N THR A 493 -18.62 0.82 19.89
CA THR A 493 -18.97 1.04 18.49
C THR A 493 -19.40 -0.34 17.98
N SER A 494 -20.72 -0.53 17.88
CA SER A 494 -21.34 -1.71 17.27
C SER A 494 -21.06 -1.75 15.79
#